data_AF-A0A0C2IT46-F1
#
_entry.id   AF-A0A0C2IT46-F1
#
_cell.length_a   1.000
_cell.length_b   1.000
_cell.length_c   1.000
_cell.angle_alpha   90.00
_cell.angle_beta   90.00
_cell.angle_gamma   90.00
#
_symmetry.space_group_name_H-M   'P 1'
#
loop_
_entity.id
_entity.type
_entity.pdbx_description
1 polymer ?
#
loop_
_entity_poly.entity_id
_entity_poly.type
_entity_poly.pdbx_seq_one_letter_code
_entity_poly.pdbx_strand_id
1 'polypeptide(L)'
;MSPDQIRSKILSLQNDIRVITQEKERYEEEYDHKQHEMNHVIEVIEDLRQHISTLEKTLETQEKDSLWSQNARDTIKSYKQEIRIQEQQKMSILGEFKEKNRKIGTCKEKIKGLEDEIESLRASLINA
;
A
#
# COMPACT_ATOMS: atom_id res chain seq x y z
N MET A 1 31.41 -30.67 5.05
CA MET A 1 30.56 -31.07 3.91
C MET A 1 31.47 -31.41 2.74
N SER A 2 31.09 -32.37 1.89
CA SER A 2 31.81 -32.61 0.64
C SER A 2 31.55 -31.47 -0.37
N PRO A 3 32.42 -31.28 -1.37
CA PRO A 3 32.20 -30.29 -2.43
C PRO A 3 30.83 -30.44 -3.12
N ASP A 4 30.38 -31.67 -3.36
CA ASP A 4 29.07 -31.92 -3.98
C ASP A 4 27.89 -31.55 -3.06
N GLN A 5 28.02 -31.80 -1.75
CA GLN A 5 27.03 -31.35 -0.77
C GLN A 5 26.93 -29.82 -0.73
N ILE A 6 28.07 -29.12 -0.83
CA ILE A 6 28.09 -27.65 -0.84
C ILE A 6 27.44 -27.12 -2.12
N ARG A 7 27.76 -27.68 -3.29
CA ARG A 7 27.13 -27.31 -4.58
C ARG A 7 25.63 -27.54 -4.56
N SER A 8 25.17 -28.68 -4.04
CA SER A 8 23.73 -28.98 -3.90
C SER A 8 23.03 -27.98 -2.99
N LYS A 9 23.63 -27.62 -1.85
CA LYS A 9 23.09 -26.61 -0.93
C LYS A 9 23.00 -25.22 -1.59
N ILE A 10 24.03 -24.80 -2.33
CA ILE A 10 24.00 -23.53 -3.08
C ILE A 10 22.83 -23.51 -4.06
N LEU A 11 22.61 -24.59 -4.84
CA LEU A 11 21.49 -24.67 -5.79
C LEU A 11 20.13 -24.57 -5.08
N SER A 12 19.99 -25.21 -3.92
CA SER A 12 18.78 -25.09 -3.10
C SER A 12 18.54 -23.65 -2.64
N LEU A 13 19.57 -22.99 -2.08
CA LEU A 13 19.46 -21.60 -1.63
C LEU A 13 19.13 -20.64 -2.78
N GLN A 14 19.70 -20.87 -3.96
CA GLN A 14 19.36 -20.10 -5.17
C GLN A 14 17.90 -20.28 -5.58
N ASN A 15 17.35 -21.50 -5.44
CA ASN A 15 15.93 -21.73 -5.68
C ASN A 15 15.05 -21.02 -4.63
N ASP A 16 15.45 -21.03 -3.36
CA ASP A 16 14.73 -20.33 -2.29
C ASP A 16 14.72 -18.81 -2.53
N ILE A 17 15.86 -18.22 -2.91
CA ILE A 17 15.95 -16.80 -3.31
C ILE A 17 14.97 -16.50 -4.44
N ARG A 18 14.90 -17.36 -5.47
CA ARG A 18 13.97 -17.18 -6.59
C ARG A 18 12.52 -17.15 -6.12
N VAL A 19 12.12 -18.08 -5.25
CA VAL A 19 10.75 -18.14 -4.70
C VAL A 19 10.42 -16.90 -3.87
N ILE A 20 11.35 -16.47 -3.00
CA ILE A 20 11.16 -15.28 -2.16
C ILE A 20 11.11 -14.01 -3.03
N THR A 21 11.86 -13.97 -4.13
CA THR A 21 11.84 -12.86 -5.09
C THR A 21 10.47 -12.74 -5.74
N GLN A 22 9.88 -13.85 -6.21
CA GLN A 22 8.53 -13.86 -6.77
C GLN A 22 7.47 -13.42 -5.73
N GLU A 23 7.63 -13.85 -4.47
CA GLU A 23 6.76 -13.42 -3.39
C GLU A 23 6.89 -11.91 -3.12
N LYS A 24 8.11 -11.38 -3.17
CA LYS A 24 8.41 -9.95 -3.00
C LYS A 24 7.77 -9.13 -4.12
N GLU A 25 7.90 -9.56 -5.38
CA GLU A 25 7.30 -8.92 -6.55
C GLU A 25 5.78 -8.82 -6.40
N ARG A 26 5.12 -9.90 -5.97
CA ARG A 26 3.69 -9.87 -5.66
C ARG A 26 3.34 -8.84 -4.58
N TYR A 27 4.14 -8.73 -3.52
CA TYR A 27 3.89 -7.71 -2.50
C TYR A 27 4.15 -6.29 -3.00
N GLU A 28 5.08 -6.09 -3.93
CA GLU A 28 5.33 -4.81 -4.60
C GLU A 28 4.12 -4.40 -5.47
N GLU A 29 3.56 -5.33 -6.24
CA GLU A 29 2.31 -5.09 -7.00
C GLU A 29 1.13 -4.72 -6.09
N GLU A 30 0.94 -5.45 -4.99
CA GLU A 30 -0.10 -5.17 -4.01
C GLU A 30 0.13 -3.81 -3.31
N TYR A 31 1.38 -3.44 -3.04
CA TYR A 31 1.74 -2.14 -2.47
C TYR A 31 1.39 -0.99 -3.41
N ASP A 32 1.74 -1.10 -4.69
CA ASP A 32 1.42 -0.09 -5.70
C ASP A 32 -0.10 0.04 -5.88
N HIS A 33 -0.83 -1.08 -5.87
CA HIS A 33 -2.28 -1.06 -5.92
C HIS A 33 -2.89 -0.30 -4.73
N LYS A 34 -2.40 -0.54 -3.50
CA LYS A 34 -2.87 0.17 -2.30
C LYS A 34 -2.53 1.67 -2.34
N GLN A 35 -1.41 2.03 -2.95
CA GLN A 35 -1.07 3.44 -3.17
C GLN A 35 -2.08 4.11 -4.11
N HIS A 36 -2.46 3.45 -5.20
CA HIS A 36 -3.47 3.95 -6.12
C HIS A 36 -4.85 4.07 -5.47
N GLU A 37 -5.30 3.07 -4.70
CA GLU A 37 -6.54 3.15 -3.92
C GLU A 37 -6.53 4.34 -2.96
N MET A 38 -5.41 4.57 -2.26
CA MET A 38 -5.28 5.69 -1.32
C MET A 38 -5.36 7.05 -2.04
N ASN A 39 -4.73 7.19 -3.20
CA ASN A 39 -4.80 8.41 -4.00
C ASN A 39 -6.23 8.68 -4.47
N HIS A 40 -6.93 7.65 -4.96
CA HIS A 40 -8.32 7.78 -5.38
C HIS A 40 -9.23 8.25 -4.23
N VAL A 41 -9.08 7.69 -3.03
CA VAL A 41 -9.86 8.13 -1.86
C VAL A 41 -9.57 9.59 -1.50
N ILE A 42 -8.32 10.04 -1.65
CA ILE A 42 -7.96 11.46 -1.43
C ILE A 42 -8.66 12.36 -2.45
N GLU A 43 -8.64 12.01 -3.73
CA GLU A 43 -9.32 12.76 -4.80
C GLU A 43 -10.83 12.88 -4.51
N VAL A 44 -11.49 11.78 -4.13
CA VAL A 44 -12.92 11.79 -3.77
C VAL A 44 -13.20 12.73 -2.59
N ILE A 45 -12.34 12.72 -1.55
CA ILE A 45 -12.50 13.64 -0.41
C ILE A 45 -12.35 15.10 -0.84
N GLU A 46 -11.39 15.41 -1.71
CA GLU A 46 -11.14 16.76 -2.22
C GLU A 46 -12.32 17.27 -3.06
N ASP A 47 -12.86 16.43 -3.94
CA ASP A 47 -14.05 16.74 -4.74
C ASP A 47 -15.27 17.01 -3.86
N LEU A 48 -15.52 16.17 -2.84
CA LEU A 48 -16.61 16.37 -1.89
C LEU A 48 -16.44 17.68 -1.11
N ARG A 49 -15.22 18.02 -0.69
CA ARG A 49 -14.93 19.30 -0.02
C ARG A 49 -15.16 20.49 -0.94
N GLN A 50 -14.80 20.38 -2.22
CA GLN A 50 -15.04 21.42 -3.21
C GLN A 50 -16.55 21.63 -3.47
N HIS A 51 -17.32 20.54 -3.56
CA HIS A 51 -18.78 20.61 -3.67
C HIS A 51 -19.42 21.25 -2.44
N ILE A 52 -18.99 20.86 -1.23
CA ILE A 52 -19.45 21.50 0.02
C ILE A 52 -19.16 23.00 -0.01
N SER A 53 -17.92 23.40 -0.34
CA SER A 53 -17.54 24.81 -0.38
C SER A 53 -18.40 25.60 -1.38
N THR A 54 -18.70 25.02 -2.53
CA THR A 54 -19.56 25.64 -3.56
C THR A 54 -20.99 25.82 -3.06
N LEU A 55 -21.56 24.80 -2.42
CA LEU A 55 -22.89 24.87 -1.82
C LEU A 55 -22.95 25.88 -0.67
N GLU A 56 -21.93 25.90 0.20
CA GLU A 56 -21.82 26.85 1.31
C GLU A 56 -21.76 28.31 0.81
N LYS A 57 -20.94 28.61 -0.20
CA LYS A 57 -20.89 29.93 -0.83
C LYS A 57 -22.22 30.33 -1.47
N THR A 58 -22.90 29.39 -2.12
CA THR A 58 -24.19 29.69 -2.75
C THR A 58 -25.25 30.01 -1.69
N LEU A 59 -25.27 29.26 -0.59
CA LEU A 59 -26.16 29.48 0.56
C LEU A 59 -26.02 30.88 1.20
N GLU A 60 -24.86 31.54 1.09
CA GLU A 60 -24.66 32.91 1.60
C GLU A 60 -25.54 33.94 0.86
N THR A 61 -25.90 33.65 -0.39
CA THR A 61 -26.64 34.57 -1.28
C THR A 61 -28.11 34.20 -1.47
N GLN A 62 -28.53 33.03 -0.97
CA GLN A 62 -29.88 32.50 -1.17
C GLN A 62 -30.78 32.75 0.04
N GLU A 63 -32.09 32.80 -0.20
CA GLU A 63 -33.07 32.90 0.88
C GLU A 63 -32.96 31.69 1.81
N LYS A 64 -32.75 31.95 3.11
CA LYS A 64 -32.38 30.94 4.10
C LYS A 64 -33.43 29.83 4.25
N ASP A 65 -34.70 30.16 4.11
CA ASP A 65 -35.82 29.26 4.33
C ASP A 65 -36.42 28.68 3.04
N SER A 66 -35.80 28.97 1.89
CA SER A 66 -36.20 28.36 0.63
C SER A 66 -35.97 26.84 0.66
N LEU A 67 -36.82 26.11 -0.08
CA LEU A 67 -36.69 24.66 -0.26
C LEU A 67 -35.29 24.29 -0.81
N TRP A 68 -34.75 25.12 -1.72
CA TRP A 68 -33.41 24.94 -2.24
C TRP A 68 -32.35 25.01 -1.14
N SER A 69 -32.41 26.02 -0.25
CA SER A 69 -31.46 26.19 0.85
C SER A 69 -31.53 25.06 1.87
N GLN A 70 -32.72 24.51 2.13
CA GLN A 70 -32.88 23.33 2.99
C GLN A 70 -32.21 22.11 2.35
N ASN A 71 -32.53 21.83 1.09
CA ASN A 71 -31.94 20.71 0.34
C ASN A 71 -30.41 20.82 0.27
N ALA A 72 -29.86 22.01 0.00
CA ALA A 72 -28.42 22.23 -0.05
C ALA A 72 -27.73 21.92 1.29
N ARG A 73 -28.34 22.27 2.42
CA ARG A 73 -27.80 21.94 3.76
C ARG A 73 -27.83 20.44 4.04
N ASP A 74 -28.88 19.75 3.63
CA ASP A 74 -28.98 18.30 3.75
C ASP A 74 -27.93 17.59 2.87
N THR A 75 -27.73 18.07 1.64
CA THR A 75 -26.66 17.59 0.76
C THR A 75 -25.27 17.81 1.36
N ILE A 76 -24.99 19.00 1.93
CA ILE A 76 -23.74 19.26 2.64
C ILE A 76 -23.54 18.28 3.80
N LYS A 77 -24.59 18.01 4.58
CA LYS A 77 -24.53 17.05 5.70
C LYS A 77 -24.22 15.63 5.19
N SER A 78 -24.83 15.23 4.08
CA SER A 78 -24.54 13.94 3.42
C SER A 78 -23.10 13.85 2.94
N TYR A 79 -22.59 14.87 2.23
CA TYR A 79 -21.18 14.91 1.80
C TYR A 79 -20.20 14.90 2.97
N LYS A 80 -20.49 15.61 4.06
CA LYS A 80 -19.66 15.57 5.29
C LYS A 80 -19.64 14.17 5.92
N GLN A 81 -20.74 13.42 5.82
CA GLN A 81 -20.77 12.03 6.29
C GLN A 81 -19.98 11.11 5.36
N GLU A 82 -20.09 11.28 4.05
CA GLU A 82 -19.32 10.53 3.07
C GLU A 82 -17.81 10.75 3.23
N ILE A 83 -17.36 12.00 3.44
CA ILE A 83 -15.96 12.30 3.74
C ILE A 83 -15.46 11.49 4.94
N ARG A 84 -16.25 11.35 6.01
CA ARG A 84 -15.85 10.56 7.19
C ARG A 84 -15.70 9.07 6.85
N ILE A 85 -16.56 8.53 6.00
CA ILE A 85 -16.47 7.14 5.54
C ILE A 85 -15.20 6.95 4.70
N GLN A 86 -14.94 7.87 3.77
CA GLN A 86 -13.73 7.87 2.95
C GLN A 86 -12.45 8.01 3.80
N GLU A 87 -12.45 8.86 4.84
CA GLU A 87 -11.34 8.98 5.78
C GLU A 87 -11.09 7.68 6.57
N GLN A 88 -12.15 6.97 6.96
CA GLN A 88 -12.01 5.64 7.58
C GLN A 88 -11.44 4.61 6.60
N GLN A 89 -11.92 4.60 5.35
CA GLN A 89 -11.40 3.74 4.30
C GLN A 89 -9.91 4.02 4.04
N LYS A 90 -9.51 5.29 3.95
CA LYS A 90 -8.11 5.71 3.82
C LYS A 90 -7.24 5.15 4.94
N MET A 91 -7.72 5.19 6.19
CA MET A 91 -6.99 4.64 7.33
C MET A 91 -6.82 3.12 7.25
N SER A 92 -7.83 2.39 6.75
CA SER A 92 -7.73 0.95 6.48
C SER A 92 -6.68 0.65 5.41
N ILE A 93 -6.76 1.35 4.27
CA ILE A 93 -5.79 1.20 3.17
C ILE A 93 -4.37 1.51 3.64
N LEU A 94 -4.19 2.55 4.45
CA LEU A 94 -2.88 2.90 5.02
C LEU A 94 -2.31 1.78 5.90
N GLY A 95 -3.17 1.06 6.63
CA GLY A 95 -2.78 -0.12 7.40
C GLY A 95 -2.23 -1.22 6.50
N GLU A 96 -2.98 -1.58 5.46
CA GLU A 96 -2.59 -2.60 4.47
C GLU A 96 -1.31 -2.20 3.72
N PHE A 97 -1.23 -0.94 3.28
CA PHE A 97 -0.05 -0.37 2.62
C PHE A 97 1.22 -0.52 3.46
N LYS A 98 1.15 -0.18 4.75
CA LYS A 98 2.27 -0.37 5.70
C LYS A 98 2.62 -1.84 5.88
N GLU A 99 1.62 -2.71 5.92
CA GLU A 99 1.83 -4.15 6.03
C GLU A 99 2.58 -4.71 4.81
N LYS A 100 2.18 -4.34 3.59
CA LYS A 100 2.88 -4.76 2.36
C LYS A 100 4.32 -4.26 2.33
N ASN A 101 4.55 -2.99 2.68
CA ASN A 101 5.90 -2.45 2.76
C ASN A 101 6.79 -3.22 3.74
N ARG A 102 6.25 -3.59 4.91
CA ARG A 102 6.96 -4.44 5.89
C ARG A 102 7.30 -5.81 5.31
N LYS A 103 6.34 -6.46 4.62
CA LYS A 103 6.54 -7.76 3.98
C LYS A 103 7.64 -7.71 2.90
N ILE A 104 7.64 -6.66 2.08
CA ILE A 104 8.71 -6.40 1.10
C ILE A 104 10.07 -6.29 1.80
N GLY A 105 10.14 -5.52 2.89
CA GLY A 105 11.35 -5.40 3.71
C GLY A 105 11.86 -6.75 4.23
N THR A 106 10.97 -7.56 4.81
CA THR A 106 11.30 -8.92 5.29
C THR A 106 11.81 -9.82 4.16
N CYS A 107 11.22 -9.76 2.96
CA CYS A 107 11.73 -10.53 1.82
C CYS A 107 13.14 -10.09 1.42
N LYS A 108 13.41 -8.78 1.39
CA LYS A 108 14.75 -8.24 1.10
C LYS A 108 15.80 -8.73 2.10
N GLU A 109 15.47 -8.71 3.40
CA GLU A 109 16.36 -9.21 4.45
C GLU A 109 16.64 -10.72 4.31
N LYS A 110 15.61 -11.52 4.01
CA LYS A 110 15.77 -12.96 3.79
C LYS A 110 16.64 -13.26 2.58
N ILE A 111 16.40 -12.58 1.45
CA ILE A 111 17.21 -12.75 0.23
C ILE A 111 18.68 -12.45 0.54
N LYS A 112 18.95 -11.32 1.19
CA LYS A 112 20.32 -10.94 1.57
C LYS A 112 20.98 -12.01 2.46
N GLY A 113 20.27 -12.52 3.47
CA GLY A 113 20.83 -13.56 4.34
C GLY A 113 21.17 -14.85 3.58
N LEU A 114 20.36 -15.24 2.60
CA LEU A 114 20.63 -16.40 1.74
C LEU A 114 21.81 -16.12 0.77
N GLU A 115 21.94 -14.91 0.26
CA GLU A 115 23.07 -14.48 -0.57
C GLU A 115 24.39 -14.53 0.21
N ASP A 116 24.39 -14.02 1.44
CA ASP A 116 25.55 -14.07 2.35
C ASP A 116 25.94 -15.53 2.67
N GLU A 117 24.96 -16.43 2.88
CA GLU A 117 25.21 -17.86 3.08
C GLU A 117 25.84 -18.50 1.83
N ILE A 118 25.31 -18.20 0.63
CA ILE A 118 25.87 -18.68 -0.63
C ILE A 118 27.32 -18.21 -0.80
N GLU A 119 27.64 -16.96 -0.47
CA GLU A 119 29.00 -16.42 -0.57
C GLU A 119 29.97 -17.18 0.36
N SER A 120 29.57 -17.43 1.61
CA SER A 120 30.35 -18.24 2.56
C SER A 120 30.59 -19.68 2.07
N LEU A 121 29.56 -20.31 1.49
CA LEU A 121 29.67 -21.65 0.91
C LEU A 121 30.59 -21.66 -0.32
N ARG A 122 30.54 -20.63 -1.17
CA ARG A 122 31.45 -20.48 -2.32
C ARG A 122 32.90 -20.31 -1.88
N ALA A 123 33.15 -19.50 -0.86
CA ALA A 123 34.49 -19.34 -0.29
C ALA A 123 35.02 -20.68 0.26
N SER A 124 34.16 -21.48 0.90
CA SER A 124 34.52 -22.81 1.40
C SER A 124 34.89 -23.78 0.27
N LEU A 125 34.27 -23.69 -0.91
CA LEU A 125 34.63 -24.49 -2.09
C LEU A 125 35.96 -24.10 -2.72
N ILE A 126 36.34 -22.82 -2.66
CA ILE A 126 37.60 -22.32 -3.22
C ILE A 126 38.79 -22.76 -2.35
N ASN A 127 38.59 -22.86 -1.04
CA ASN A 127 39.61 -23.23 -0.06
C ASN A 127 39.69 -24.74 0.23
N ALA A 128 38.88 -25.56 -0.45
CA ALA A 128 38.80 -27.01 -0.29
C ALA A 128 39.50 -27.75 -1.43
#